data_AF-A0A3A0E2Y9-F1
#
_entry.id   AF-A0A3A0E2Y9-F1
#
_cell.length_a   1.000
_cell.length_b   1.000
_cell.length_c   1.000
_cell.angle_alpha   90.00
_cell.angle_beta   90.00
_cell.angle_gamma   90.00
#
_symmetry.space_group_name_H-M   'P 1'
#
loop_
_entity.id
_entity.type
_entity.pdbx_description
1 polymer ?
#
loop_
_entity_poly.entity_id
_entity_poly.type
_entity_poly.pdbx_seq_one_letter_code
_entity_poly.pdbx_strand_id
1 'polypeptide(L)'
;MTDGDAIGGRAGSGSILAMLKAKLQREPKLWLLEAQLHSYFARVPFAITGNLLNAAILIWLFHGTVATRWLSAWALLLVGLSAIRLAVHMNRFRLCGSRGPRWLARYTLLEGIWFGASWASAVALIMPHASPLQVAILSMVAAGMMSGGTFTFATLPSAARLYVGVLAAGAFVGFSSLEAAFAVPAVLLLTSYAFILNRSITASCGDFAERVEHERELADTAKTVRILLNVRTAVRKSTTAAAG
;
A
#
# COMPACT_ATOMS: atom_id res chain seq x y z
N MET A 1 -2.67 17.96 -69.33
CA MET A 1 -2.27 18.77 -68.16
C MET A 1 -3.03 18.21 -66.98
N THR A 2 -2.27 17.77 -65.98
CA THR A 2 -2.57 16.79 -64.93
C THR A 2 -3.14 17.43 -63.66
N ASP A 3 -3.91 16.60 -62.94
CA ASP A 3 -4.09 16.51 -61.49
C ASP A 3 -4.42 17.76 -60.68
N GLY A 4 -5.69 17.86 -60.29
CA GLY A 4 -6.16 18.66 -59.16
C GLY A 4 -6.11 17.85 -57.87
N ASP A 5 -5.24 18.29 -56.96
CA ASP A 5 -4.95 17.73 -55.64
C ASP A 5 -6.21 17.46 -54.79
N ALA A 6 -6.42 16.17 -54.49
CA ALA A 6 -7.23 15.71 -53.39
C ALA A 6 -6.35 15.54 -52.14
N ILE A 7 -6.14 16.61 -51.36
CA ILE A 7 -5.51 16.52 -50.04
C ILE A 7 -6.33 17.31 -49.01
N GLY A 8 -6.83 16.63 -47.98
CA GLY A 8 -7.32 17.32 -46.79
C GLY A 8 -8.36 16.61 -45.90
N GLY A 9 -8.55 15.29 -45.96
CA GLY A 9 -9.61 14.62 -45.18
C GLY A 9 -9.18 13.52 -44.20
N ARG A 10 -7.97 12.95 -44.32
CA ARG A 10 -7.62 11.68 -43.64
C ARG A 10 -6.63 11.77 -42.48
N ALA A 11 -6.00 12.92 -42.23
CA ALA A 11 -4.95 13.04 -41.21
C ALA A 11 -5.47 13.18 -39.76
N GLY A 12 -6.74 13.58 -39.54
CA GLY A 12 -7.27 13.85 -38.19
C GLY A 12 -7.88 12.64 -37.48
N SER A 13 -8.57 11.75 -38.21
CA SER A 13 -9.37 10.67 -37.61
C SER A 13 -8.50 9.54 -37.01
N GLY A 14 -7.39 9.19 -37.66
CA GLY A 14 -6.44 8.19 -37.14
C GLY A 14 -5.69 8.64 -35.88
N SER A 15 -5.42 9.95 -35.76
CA SER A 15 -4.78 10.56 -34.58
C SER A 15 -5.71 10.56 -33.38
N ILE A 16 -6.98 10.96 -33.57
CA ILE A 16 -8.00 10.96 -32.51
C ILE A 16 -8.29 9.53 -32.04
N LEU A 17 -8.40 8.57 -32.95
CA LEU A 17 -8.63 7.17 -32.59
C LEU A 17 -7.45 6.57 -31.82
N ALA A 18 -6.21 6.88 -32.22
CA ALA A 18 -5.01 6.46 -31.51
C ALA A 18 -4.92 7.11 -30.12
N MET A 19 -5.27 8.39 -30.01
CA MET A 19 -5.30 9.11 -28.73
C MET A 19 -6.39 8.59 -27.81
N LEU A 20 -7.59 8.29 -28.33
CA LEU A 20 -8.70 7.66 -27.61
C LEU A 20 -8.33 6.25 -27.17
N LYS A 21 -7.71 5.43 -28.04
CA LYS A 21 -7.26 4.07 -27.71
C LYS A 21 -6.16 4.08 -26.66
N ALA A 22 -5.22 5.04 -26.73
CA ALA A 22 -4.20 5.25 -25.71
C ALA A 22 -4.80 5.76 -24.38
N LYS A 23 -5.86 6.59 -24.43
CA LYS A 23 -6.62 7.03 -23.25
C LYS A 23 -7.36 5.84 -22.63
N LEU A 24 -8.13 5.10 -23.43
CA LEU A 24 -8.86 3.87 -23.09
C LEU A 24 -7.96 2.72 -22.62
N GLN A 25 -6.70 2.65 -23.05
CA GLN A 25 -5.71 1.69 -22.50
C GLN A 25 -5.00 2.20 -21.25
N ARG A 26 -4.97 3.52 -21.02
CA ARG A 26 -4.45 4.14 -19.78
C ARG A 26 -5.48 4.13 -18.66
N GLU A 27 -6.76 4.32 -18.98
CA GLU A 27 -7.88 4.27 -18.03
C GLU A 27 -7.94 2.95 -17.22
N PRO A 28 -7.75 1.74 -17.80
CA PRO A 28 -7.88 0.48 -17.07
C PRO A 28 -6.87 0.33 -15.93
N LYS A 29 -5.69 0.96 -16.03
CA LYS A 29 -4.68 0.90 -14.96
C LYS A 29 -4.86 1.99 -13.91
N LEU A 30 -5.53 3.08 -14.26
CA LEU A 30 -5.73 4.23 -13.38
C LEU A 30 -6.79 3.98 -12.32
N TRP A 31 -7.92 3.38 -12.71
CA TRP A 31 -8.97 3.06 -11.74
C TRP A 31 -8.54 1.97 -10.75
N LEU A 32 -7.75 0.98 -11.20
CA LEU A 32 -7.18 -0.04 -10.32
C LEU A 32 -6.23 0.59 -9.31
N LEU A 33 -5.38 1.53 -9.76
CA LEU A 33 -4.48 2.25 -8.87
C LEU A 33 -5.24 3.09 -7.83
N GLU A 34 -6.34 3.74 -8.22
CA GLU A 34 -7.20 4.49 -7.31
C GLU A 34 -7.86 3.57 -6.27
N ALA A 35 -8.35 2.39 -6.68
CA ALA A 35 -8.89 1.38 -5.78
C ALA A 35 -7.83 0.83 -4.80
N GLN A 36 -6.61 0.59 -5.30
CA GLN A 36 -5.46 0.19 -4.48
C GLN A 36 -5.12 1.23 -3.42
N LEU A 37 -5.06 2.51 -3.82
CA LEU A 37 -4.79 3.64 -2.91
C LEU A 37 -5.92 3.84 -1.91
N HIS A 38 -7.18 3.71 -2.32
CA HIS A 38 -8.31 3.80 -1.41
C HIS A 38 -8.23 2.74 -0.30
N SER A 39 -8.00 1.48 -0.70
CA SER A 39 -7.84 0.35 0.21
C SER A 39 -6.63 0.52 1.14
N TYR A 40 -5.53 1.10 0.64
CA TYR A 40 -4.36 1.47 1.44
C TYR A 40 -4.71 2.50 2.50
N PHE A 41 -5.30 3.64 2.09
CA PHE A 41 -5.62 4.73 3.02
C PHE A 41 -6.65 4.34 4.08
N ALA A 42 -7.54 3.40 3.80
CA ALA A 42 -8.47 2.86 4.80
C ALA A 42 -7.75 2.18 6.00
N ARG A 43 -6.54 1.65 5.79
CA ARG A 43 -5.75 0.95 6.81
C ARG A 43 -4.81 1.87 7.59
N VAL A 44 -4.54 3.07 7.08
CA VAL A 44 -3.55 4.01 7.64
C VAL A 44 -3.81 4.35 9.12
N PRO A 45 -5.04 4.67 9.58
CA PRO A 45 -5.28 5.00 10.98
C PRO A 45 -4.88 3.87 11.94
N PHE A 46 -5.26 2.62 11.61
CA PHE A 46 -4.89 1.45 12.39
C PHE A 46 -3.38 1.21 12.40
N ALA A 47 -2.72 1.39 11.24
CA ALA A 47 -1.27 1.26 11.13
C ALA A 47 -0.52 2.30 11.98
N ILE A 48 -1.01 3.55 12.03
CA ILE A 48 -0.43 4.59 12.89
C ILE A 48 -0.57 4.19 14.37
N THR A 49 -1.76 3.81 14.81
CA THR A 49 -2.00 3.42 16.21
C THR A 49 -1.12 2.25 16.62
N GLY A 50 -1.03 1.21 15.80
CA GLY A 50 -0.16 0.06 16.04
C GLY A 50 1.31 0.45 16.14
N ASN A 51 1.78 1.30 15.24
CA ASN A 51 3.17 1.78 15.26
C ASN A 51 3.50 2.57 16.53
N LEU A 52 2.61 3.47 16.94
CA LEU A 52 2.83 4.29 18.14
C LEU A 52 2.78 3.46 19.42
N LEU A 53 1.85 2.49 19.49
CA LEU A 53 1.77 1.56 20.61
C LEU A 53 3.04 0.70 20.71
N ASN A 54 3.47 0.09 19.60
CA ASN A 54 4.68 -0.71 19.57
C ASN A 54 5.93 0.12 19.94
N ALA A 55 6.02 1.35 19.45
CA ALA A 55 7.11 2.25 19.79
C ALA A 55 7.11 2.59 21.29
N ALA A 56 5.95 2.89 21.88
CA ALA A 56 5.84 3.16 23.31
C ALA A 56 6.28 1.96 24.15
N ILE A 57 5.88 0.75 23.77
CA ILE A 57 6.30 -0.50 24.42
C ILE A 57 7.82 -0.68 24.34
N LEU A 58 8.43 -0.49 23.16
CA LEU A 58 9.88 -0.62 23.02
C LEU A 58 10.64 0.44 23.80
N ILE A 59 10.18 1.70 23.80
CA ILE A 59 10.80 2.77 24.59
C ILE A 59 10.77 2.42 26.07
N TRP A 60 9.63 1.95 26.58
CA TRP A 60 9.50 1.52 27.97
C TRP A 60 10.41 0.33 28.30
N LEU A 61 10.42 -0.69 27.44
CA LEU A 61 11.15 -1.93 27.65
C LEU A 61 12.67 -1.77 27.58
N PHE A 62 13.17 -0.87 26.73
CA PHE A 62 14.60 -0.65 26.49
C PHE A 62 15.14 0.63 27.12
N HIS A 63 14.32 1.31 27.93
CA HIS A 63 14.76 2.45 28.72
C HIS A 63 15.89 2.03 29.68
N GLY A 64 17.04 2.71 29.61
CA GLY A 64 18.22 2.39 30.40
C GLY A 64 19.08 1.23 29.86
N THR A 65 18.59 0.46 28.88
CA THR A 65 19.38 -0.57 28.17
C THR A 65 20.13 0.04 26.98
N VAL A 66 19.49 0.93 26.23
CA VAL A 66 20.07 1.62 25.06
C VAL A 66 20.20 3.11 25.36
N ALA A 67 21.16 3.78 24.74
CA ALA A 67 21.39 5.21 24.93
C ALA A 67 20.12 6.03 24.67
N THR A 68 19.65 6.76 25.69
CA THR A 68 18.41 7.56 25.64
C THR A 68 18.36 8.50 24.45
N ARG A 69 19.48 9.13 24.10
CA ARG A 69 19.58 10.03 22.93
C ARG A 69 19.16 9.35 21.62
N TRP A 70 19.52 8.08 21.45
CA TRP A 70 19.21 7.33 20.24
C TRP A 70 17.74 6.88 20.25
N LEU A 71 17.24 6.38 21.39
CA LEU A 71 15.82 6.02 21.55
C LEU A 71 14.90 7.22 21.32
N SER A 72 15.24 8.39 21.85
CA SER A 72 14.48 9.63 21.64
C SER A 72 14.53 10.08 20.17
N ALA A 73 15.69 10.02 19.51
CA ALA A 73 15.81 10.37 18.09
C ALA A 73 14.98 9.42 17.21
N TRP A 74 15.01 8.11 17.51
CA TRP A 74 14.21 7.10 16.82
C TRP A 74 12.70 7.30 17.05
N ALA A 75 12.29 7.61 18.28
CA ALA A 75 10.91 7.91 18.61
C ALA A 75 10.40 9.15 17.87
N LEU A 76 11.20 10.23 17.85
CA LEU A 76 10.87 11.46 17.11
C LEU A 76 10.77 11.20 15.60
N LEU A 77 11.65 10.37 15.03
CA LEU A 77 11.57 9.94 13.65
C LEU A 77 10.25 9.22 13.37
N LEU A 78 9.86 8.24 14.20
CA LEU A 78 8.61 7.50 14.03
C LEU A 78 7.37 8.39 14.19
N VAL A 79 7.37 9.30 15.16
CA VAL A 79 6.28 10.28 15.35
C VAL A 79 6.20 11.20 14.13
N GLY A 80 7.33 11.70 13.63
CA GLY A 80 7.39 12.54 12.43
C GLY A 80 6.87 11.83 11.18
N LEU A 81 7.33 10.60 10.93
CA LEU A 81 6.83 9.78 9.83
C LEU A 81 5.32 9.49 9.97
N SER A 82 4.84 9.24 11.18
CA SER A 82 3.41 9.00 11.45
C SER A 82 2.57 10.26 11.27
N ALA A 83 3.08 11.43 11.64
CA ALA A 83 2.44 12.71 11.42
C ALA A 83 2.36 13.05 9.91
N ILE A 84 3.43 12.81 9.16
CA ILE A 84 3.43 12.97 7.69
C ILE A 84 2.40 12.02 7.05
N ARG A 85 2.40 10.74 7.45
CA ARG A 85 1.42 9.74 6.99
C ARG A 85 -0.01 10.18 7.28
N LEU A 86 -0.28 10.68 8.49
CA LEU A 86 -1.59 11.20 8.88
C LEU A 86 -1.98 12.42 8.05
N ALA A 87 -1.07 13.38 7.86
CA ALA A 87 -1.31 14.58 7.05
C ALA A 87 -1.63 14.23 5.60
N VAL A 88 -0.92 13.27 4.99
CA VAL A 88 -1.22 12.78 3.64
C VAL A 88 -2.56 12.06 3.62
N HIS A 89 -2.87 11.22 4.61
CA HIS A 89 -4.16 10.55 4.72
C HIS A 89 -5.33 11.53 4.81
N MET A 90 -5.21 12.60 5.61
CA MET A 90 -6.24 13.64 5.74
C MET A 90 -6.42 14.44 4.46
N ASN A 91 -5.33 14.70 3.73
CA ASN A 91 -5.34 15.48 2.50
C ASN A 91 -5.44 14.64 1.22
N ARG A 92 -5.67 13.33 1.32
CA ARG A 92 -5.55 12.37 0.21
C ARG A 92 -6.37 12.73 -1.03
N PHE A 93 -7.60 13.21 -0.85
CA PHE A 93 -8.46 13.61 -1.97
C PHE A 93 -7.95 14.87 -2.67
N ARG A 94 -7.51 15.87 -1.89
CA ARG A 94 -6.90 17.10 -2.42
C ARG A 94 -5.61 16.78 -3.18
N LEU A 95 -4.75 15.96 -2.58
CA LEU A 95 -3.47 15.53 -3.16
C LEU A 95 -3.66 14.69 -4.42
N CYS A 96 -4.67 13.82 -4.46
CA CYS A 96 -5.01 13.06 -5.66
C CYS A 96 -5.44 14.00 -6.79
N GLY A 97 -6.29 15.00 -6.50
CA GLY A 97 -6.71 15.99 -7.50
C GLY A 97 -5.56 16.88 -8.00
N SER A 98 -4.66 17.31 -7.12
CA SER A 98 -3.58 18.25 -7.48
C SER A 98 -2.32 17.60 -8.05
N ARG A 99 -1.94 16.40 -7.56
CA ARG A 99 -0.68 15.71 -7.93
C ARG A 99 -0.89 14.39 -8.67
N GLY A 100 -2.12 13.91 -8.72
CA GLY A 100 -2.50 12.66 -9.38
C GLY A 100 -2.22 11.40 -8.53
N PRO A 101 -2.88 10.28 -8.87
CA PRO A 101 -2.75 9.02 -8.13
C PRO A 101 -1.35 8.40 -8.23
N ARG A 102 -0.61 8.65 -9.32
CA ARG A 102 0.78 8.17 -9.48
C ARG A 102 1.73 8.79 -8.46
N TRP A 103 1.51 10.04 -8.07
CA TRP A 103 2.30 10.67 -7.02
C TRP A 103 2.04 10.01 -5.67
N LEU A 104 0.78 9.74 -5.35
CA LEU A 104 0.40 9.03 -4.11
C LEU A 104 1.00 7.61 -4.08
N ALA A 105 0.99 6.90 -5.21
CA ALA A 105 1.62 5.58 -5.30
C ALA A 105 3.13 5.61 -5.05
N ARG A 106 3.83 6.61 -5.60
CA ARG A 106 5.26 6.84 -5.34
C ARG A 106 5.53 7.22 -3.90
N TYR A 107 4.68 8.08 -3.32
CA TYR A 107 4.73 8.41 -1.90
C TYR A 107 4.59 7.15 -1.04
N THR A 108 3.59 6.30 -1.29
CA THR A 108 3.35 5.05 -0.54
C THR A 108 4.53 4.07 -0.67
N LEU A 109 5.21 4.05 -1.82
CA LEU A 109 6.44 3.26 -2.00
C LEU A 109 7.59 3.78 -1.12
N LEU A 110 7.84 5.10 -1.15
CA LEU A 110 8.88 5.72 -0.31
C LEU A 110 8.56 5.57 1.18
N GLU A 111 7.29 5.69 1.53
CA GLU A 111 6.78 5.48 2.87
C GLU A 111 7.03 4.06 3.37
N GLY A 112 6.84 3.05 2.52
CA GLY A 112 7.23 1.66 2.82
C GLY A 112 8.72 1.54 3.13
N ILE A 113 9.58 2.19 2.35
CA ILE A 113 11.04 2.21 2.58
C ILE A 113 11.36 2.91 3.92
N TRP A 114 10.82 4.10 4.17
CA TRP A 114 11.15 4.87 5.37
C TRP A 114 10.69 4.20 6.66
N PHE A 115 9.46 3.66 6.67
CA PHE A 115 9.00 2.89 7.82
C PHE A 115 9.78 1.58 7.97
N GLY A 116 10.04 0.87 6.87
CA GLY A 116 10.88 -0.34 6.89
C GLY A 116 12.27 -0.05 7.47
N ALA A 117 12.91 1.03 7.05
CA ALA A 117 14.22 1.47 7.52
C ALA A 117 14.19 1.91 9.00
N SER A 118 13.14 2.60 9.43
CA SER A 118 12.99 2.99 10.84
C SER A 118 12.87 1.78 11.77
N TRP A 119 12.15 0.73 11.37
CA TRP A 119 12.03 -0.49 12.16
C TRP A 119 13.28 -1.38 12.01
N ALA A 120 13.89 -1.39 10.83
CA ALA A 120 15.16 -2.07 10.58
C ALA A 120 16.25 -1.56 11.53
N SER A 121 16.38 -0.23 11.66
CA SER A 121 17.35 0.38 12.57
C SER A 121 17.04 0.07 14.03
N ALA A 122 15.75 -0.02 14.40
CA ALA A 122 15.35 -0.44 15.73
C ALA A 122 15.85 -1.84 16.07
N VAL A 123 15.53 -2.81 15.22
CA VAL A 123 15.93 -4.21 15.46
C VAL A 123 17.45 -4.34 15.43
N ALA A 124 18.13 -3.76 14.44
CA ALA A 124 19.57 -3.87 14.30
C ALA A 124 20.36 -3.28 15.47
N LEU A 125 19.91 -2.15 16.02
CA LEU A 125 20.66 -1.42 17.05
C LEU A 125 20.25 -1.79 18.48
N ILE A 126 19.02 -2.25 18.70
CA ILE A 126 18.56 -2.66 20.03
C ILE A 126 18.97 -4.11 20.34
N MET A 127 18.91 -5.02 19.37
CA MET A 127 19.15 -6.45 19.58
C MET A 127 20.49 -6.77 20.26
N PRO A 128 21.63 -6.13 19.93
CA PRO A 128 22.91 -6.43 20.58
C PRO A 128 22.96 -6.15 22.08
N HIS A 129 22.03 -5.32 22.59
CA HIS A 129 21.98 -4.92 23.99
C HIS A 129 20.85 -5.60 24.76
N ALA A 130 20.04 -6.42 24.08
CA ALA A 130 18.83 -7.01 24.65
C ALA A 130 19.16 -8.24 25.52
N SER A 131 18.54 -8.33 26.69
CA SER A 131 18.50 -9.57 27.49
C SER A 131 17.70 -10.67 26.75
N PRO A 132 17.81 -11.96 27.12
CA PRO A 132 17.11 -13.04 26.43
C PRO A 132 15.58 -12.85 26.29
N LEU A 133 14.94 -12.33 27.34
CA LEU A 133 13.50 -12.01 27.30
C LEU A 133 13.20 -10.82 26.36
N GLN A 134 14.05 -9.79 26.39
CA GLN A 134 13.94 -8.65 25.50
C GLN A 134 14.17 -9.04 24.02
N VAL A 135 15.06 -9.99 23.74
CA VAL A 135 15.27 -10.57 22.40
C VAL A 135 13.99 -11.24 21.92
N ALA A 136 13.33 -12.05 22.76
CA ALA A 136 12.08 -12.71 22.39
C ALA A 136 10.97 -11.69 22.06
N ILE A 137 10.82 -10.65 22.88
CA ILE A 137 9.84 -9.58 22.64
C ILE A 137 10.19 -8.80 21.36
N LEU A 138 11.45 -8.41 21.18
CA LEU A 138 11.88 -7.67 19.98
C LEU A 138 11.71 -8.50 18.70
N SER A 139 11.92 -9.82 18.79
CA SER A 139 11.67 -10.76 17.70
C SER A 139 10.19 -10.85 17.35
N MET A 140 9.31 -10.90 18.35
CA MET A 140 7.86 -10.87 18.18
C MET A 140 7.41 -9.56 17.53
N VAL A 141 7.96 -8.43 17.97
CA VAL A 141 7.70 -7.12 17.35
C VAL A 141 8.20 -7.11 15.91
N ALA A 142 9.42 -7.57 15.62
CA ALA A 142 9.94 -7.63 14.25
C ALA A 142 9.05 -8.48 13.33
N ALA A 143 8.64 -9.67 13.78
CA ALA A 143 7.71 -10.55 13.07
C ALA A 143 6.36 -9.86 12.82
N GLY A 144 5.76 -9.28 13.86
CA GLY A 144 4.49 -8.55 13.78
C GLY A 144 4.57 -7.31 12.89
N MET A 145 5.70 -6.61 12.89
CA MET A 145 5.92 -5.45 12.03
C MET A 145 6.07 -5.85 10.56
N MET A 146 6.75 -6.97 10.26
CA MET A 146 6.86 -7.50 8.89
C MET A 146 5.49 -7.92 8.33
N SER A 147 4.69 -8.64 9.12
CA SER A 147 3.34 -9.04 8.70
C SER A 147 2.36 -7.85 8.68
N GLY A 148 2.40 -6.97 9.67
CA GLY A 148 1.60 -5.74 9.70
C GLY A 148 1.88 -4.81 8.51
N GLY A 149 3.14 -4.68 8.10
CA GLY A 149 3.52 -3.97 6.87
C GLY A 149 3.00 -4.65 5.62
N THR A 150 3.07 -5.98 5.55
CA THR A 150 2.49 -6.77 4.44
C THR A 150 1.00 -6.48 4.29
N PHE A 151 0.23 -6.46 5.38
CA PHE A 151 -1.19 -6.13 5.34
C PHE A 151 -1.47 -4.66 5.04
N THR A 152 -0.67 -3.75 5.58
CA THR A 152 -0.83 -2.30 5.36
C THR A 152 -0.62 -1.96 3.89
N PHE A 153 0.40 -2.54 3.25
CA PHE A 153 0.78 -2.30 1.86
C PHE A 153 0.27 -3.36 0.88
N ALA A 154 -0.69 -4.22 1.29
CA ALA A 154 -1.14 -5.37 0.50
C ALA A 154 -1.58 -5.01 -0.93
N THR A 155 -2.17 -3.84 -1.11
CA THR A 155 -2.65 -3.36 -2.41
C THR A 155 -1.56 -2.71 -3.28
N LEU A 156 -0.37 -2.47 -2.73
CA LEU A 156 0.81 -1.98 -3.45
C LEU A 156 2.01 -2.93 -3.20
N PRO A 157 2.11 -4.04 -3.95
CA PRO A 157 3.09 -5.11 -3.70
C PRO A 157 4.55 -4.65 -3.72
N SER A 158 4.87 -3.66 -4.54
CA SER A 158 6.22 -3.08 -4.56
C SER A 158 6.56 -2.37 -3.25
N ALA A 159 5.61 -1.64 -2.65
CA ALA A 159 5.80 -0.99 -1.35
C ALA A 159 5.92 -2.03 -0.23
N ALA A 160 5.07 -3.07 -0.25
CA ALA A 160 5.11 -4.17 0.72
C ALA A 160 6.45 -4.91 0.69
N ARG A 161 6.93 -5.29 -0.50
CA ARG A 161 8.23 -5.98 -0.66
C ARG A 161 9.39 -5.13 -0.19
N LEU A 162 9.40 -3.84 -0.52
CA LEU A 162 10.46 -2.93 -0.05
C LEU A 162 10.44 -2.77 1.46
N TYR A 163 9.27 -2.58 2.06
CA TYR A 163 9.12 -2.51 3.51
C TYR A 163 9.65 -3.79 4.19
N VAL A 164 9.18 -4.96 3.76
CA VAL A 164 9.57 -6.26 4.34
C VAL A 164 11.06 -6.52 4.09
N GLY A 165 11.57 -6.25 2.89
CA GLY A 165 12.97 -6.48 2.55
C GLY A 165 13.92 -5.60 3.36
N VAL A 166 13.62 -4.32 3.52
CA VAL A 166 14.44 -3.41 4.33
C VAL A 166 14.38 -3.80 5.81
N LEU A 167 13.21 -4.12 6.33
CA LEU A 167 13.06 -4.58 7.71
C LEU A 167 13.78 -5.90 7.97
N ALA A 168 13.65 -6.87 7.06
CA ALA A 168 14.34 -8.15 7.13
C ALA A 168 15.87 -7.98 7.08
N ALA A 169 16.39 -7.04 6.30
CA ALA A 169 17.82 -6.73 6.27
C ALA A 169 18.32 -6.18 7.61
N GLY A 170 17.60 -5.25 8.24
CA GLY A 170 17.95 -4.78 9.59
C GLY A 170 17.79 -5.86 10.66
N ALA A 171 16.75 -6.67 10.55
CA ALA A 171 16.55 -7.80 11.44
C ALA A 171 17.68 -8.82 11.31
N PHE A 172 18.15 -9.13 10.10
CA PHE A 172 19.28 -10.00 9.86
C PHE A 172 20.52 -9.51 10.63
N VAL A 173 20.85 -8.22 10.52
CA VAL A 173 21.96 -7.60 11.26
C VAL A 173 21.77 -7.76 12.78
N GLY A 174 20.57 -7.49 13.29
CA GLY A 174 20.27 -7.66 14.71
C GLY A 174 20.39 -9.12 15.19
N PHE A 175 19.82 -10.08 14.47
CA PHE A 175 19.88 -11.49 14.84
C PHE A 175 21.30 -12.07 14.73
N SER A 176 22.11 -11.58 13.79
CA SER A 176 23.52 -11.96 13.68
C SER A 176 24.39 -11.46 14.85
N SER A 177 23.89 -10.51 15.66
CA SER A 177 24.62 -10.06 16.86
C SER A 177 24.40 -10.95 18.09
N LEU A 178 23.50 -11.94 18.01
CA LEU A 178 23.28 -12.91 19.08
C LEU A 178 24.44 -13.90 19.16
N GLU A 179 24.52 -14.64 20.27
CA GLU A 179 25.48 -15.74 20.40
C GLU A 179 25.28 -16.77 19.28
N ALA A 180 26.38 -17.38 18.81
CA ALA A 180 26.39 -18.24 17.62
C ALA A 180 25.36 -19.39 17.67
N ALA A 181 25.10 -19.93 18.86
CA ALA A 181 24.12 -20.99 19.07
C ALA A 181 22.67 -20.56 18.74
N PHE A 182 22.34 -19.28 18.91
CA PHE A 182 21.01 -18.72 18.66
C PHE A 182 20.94 -17.93 17.35
N ALA A 183 22.04 -17.34 16.89
CA ALA A 183 22.08 -16.53 15.68
C ALA A 183 21.70 -17.32 14.42
N VAL A 184 22.25 -18.53 14.23
CA VAL A 184 22.00 -19.34 13.03
C VAL A 184 20.53 -19.75 12.91
N PRO A 185 19.89 -20.38 13.94
CA PRO A 185 18.46 -20.70 13.87
C PRO A 185 17.58 -19.46 13.68
N ALA A 186 17.88 -18.35 14.37
CA ALA A 186 17.09 -17.13 14.27
C ALA A 186 17.14 -16.53 12.85
N VAL A 187 18.32 -16.48 12.23
CA VAL A 187 18.48 -16.00 10.84
C VAL A 187 17.80 -16.93 9.83
N LEU A 188 17.87 -18.25 10.03
CA LEU A 188 17.16 -19.21 9.16
C LEU A 188 15.65 -19.05 9.25
N LEU A 189 15.11 -18.89 10.47
CA LEU A 189 13.69 -18.62 10.70
C LEU A 189 13.26 -17.26 10.12
N LEU A 190 14.06 -16.22 10.29
CA LEU A 190 13.81 -14.91 9.68
C LEU A 190 13.74 -15.03 8.16
N THR A 191 14.71 -15.72 7.56
CA THR A 191 14.81 -15.86 6.10
C THR A 191 13.63 -16.65 5.55
N SER A 192 13.25 -17.75 6.19
CA SER A 192 12.07 -18.53 5.79
C SER A 192 10.79 -17.73 5.95
N TYR A 193 10.65 -16.98 7.03
CA TYR A 193 9.49 -16.12 7.27
C TYR A 193 9.39 -14.98 6.24
N ALA A 194 10.49 -14.28 5.96
CA ALA A 194 10.55 -13.24 4.94
C ALA A 194 10.24 -13.79 3.54
N PHE A 195 10.71 -15.01 3.23
CA PHE A 195 10.39 -15.68 1.97
C PHE A 195 8.89 -15.98 1.85
N ILE A 196 8.27 -16.54 2.91
CA ILE A 196 6.83 -16.79 2.95
C ILE A 196 6.05 -15.50 2.77
N LEU A 197 6.39 -14.43 3.49
CA LEU A 197 5.73 -13.13 3.34
C LEU A 197 5.85 -12.56 1.92
N ASN A 198 7.03 -12.66 1.28
CA ASN A 198 7.21 -12.22 -0.10
C ASN A 198 6.34 -13.02 -1.08
N ARG A 199 6.20 -14.34 -0.87
CA ARG A 199 5.29 -15.19 -1.64
C ARG A 199 3.84 -14.77 -1.41
N SER A 200 3.43 -14.55 -0.17
CA SER A 200 2.09 -14.08 0.18
C SER A 200 1.77 -12.72 -0.44
N ILE A 201 2.70 -11.76 -0.44
CA ILE A 201 2.52 -10.45 -1.09
C ILE A 201 2.20 -10.61 -2.59
N THR A 202 2.88 -11.54 -3.26
CA THR A 202 2.68 -11.79 -4.68
C THR A 202 1.31 -12.41 -4.95
N ALA A 203 0.91 -13.39 -4.13
CA ALA A 203 -0.41 -14.01 -4.21
C ALA A 203 -1.54 -13.00 -3.94
N SER A 204 -1.44 -12.21 -2.88
CA SER A 204 -2.46 -11.21 -2.51
C SER A 204 -2.68 -10.13 -3.57
N CYS A 205 -1.71 -9.86 -4.44
CA CYS A 205 -1.91 -8.95 -5.56
C CYS A 205 -2.85 -9.52 -6.63
N GLY A 206 -2.74 -10.83 -6.91
CA GLY A 206 -3.61 -11.52 -7.85
C GLY A 206 -5.04 -11.50 -7.34
N ASP A 207 -5.23 -11.93 -6.10
CA ASP A 207 -6.54 -11.96 -5.44
C ASP A 207 -7.19 -10.58 -5.38
N PHE A 208 -6.41 -9.51 -5.14
CA PHE A 208 -6.95 -8.15 -5.12
C PHE A 208 -7.41 -7.69 -6.50
N ALA A 209 -6.66 -7.98 -7.56
CA ALA A 209 -7.03 -7.60 -8.92
C ALA A 209 -8.33 -8.29 -9.35
N GLU A 210 -8.44 -9.58 -9.10
CA GLU A 210 -9.63 -10.38 -9.38
C GLU A 210 -10.84 -9.88 -8.58
N ARG A 211 -10.69 -9.67 -7.26
CA ARG A 211 -11.77 -9.16 -6.41
C ARG A 211 -12.32 -7.82 -6.91
N VAL A 212 -11.43 -6.92 -7.31
CA VAL A 212 -11.78 -5.58 -7.78
C VAL A 212 -12.47 -5.62 -9.15
N GLU A 213 -12.14 -6.59 -10.00
CA GLU A 213 -12.83 -6.85 -11.26
C GLU A 213 -14.24 -7.41 -11.02
N HIS A 214 -14.38 -8.40 -10.14
CA HIS A 214 -15.67 -8.94 -9.74
C HIS A 214 -16.61 -7.88 -9.12
N GLU A 215 -16.09 -7.02 -8.24
CA GLU A 215 -16.88 -5.93 -7.65
C GLU A 215 -17.39 -4.94 -8.72
N ARG A 216 -16.65 -4.77 -9.81
CA ARG A 216 -17.08 -3.93 -10.94
C ARG A 216 -18.16 -4.58 -11.77
N GLU A 217 -18.01 -5.85 -12.11
CA GLU A 217 -19.05 -6.57 -12.86
C GLU A 217 -20.39 -6.53 -12.13
N LEU A 218 -20.35 -6.67 -10.80
CA LEU A 218 -21.52 -6.52 -9.94
C LEU A 218 -22.10 -5.10 -9.98
N ALA A 219 -21.25 -4.07 -9.92
CA ALA A 219 -21.68 -2.67 -9.98
C ALA A 219 -22.30 -2.30 -11.34
N ASP A 220 -21.72 -2.76 -12.46
CA ASP A 220 -22.22 -2.52 -13.81
C ASP A 220 -23.54 -3.25 -14.06
N THR A 221 -23.66 -4.50 -13.56
CA THR A 221 -24.92 -5.24 -13.59
C THR A 221 -26.00 -4.53 -12.78
N ALA A 222 -25.69 -4.08 -11.56
CA ALA A 222 -26.63 -3.35 -10.71
C ALA A 222 -27.08 -2.02 -11.35
N LYS A 223 -26.15 -1.29 -12.00
CA LYS A 223 -26.45 -0.06 -12.73
C LYS A 223 -27.38 -0.31 -13.90
N THR A 224 -27.13 -1.37 -14.68
CA THR A 224 -27.97 -1.77 -15.81
C THR A 224 -29.39 -2.13 -15.33
N VAL A 225 -29.50 -2.96 -14.28
CA VAL A 225 -30.79 -3.30 -13.66
C VAL A 225 -31.53 -2.05 -13.19
N ARG A 226 -30.83 -1.12 -12.53
CA ARG A 226 -31.43 0.14 -12.06
C ARG A 226 -31.92 1.02 -13.21
N ILE A 227 -31.18 1.09 -14.33
CA ILE A 227 -31.61 1.83 -15.52
C ILE A 227 -32.86 1.19 -16.12
N LEU A 228 -32.89 -0.14 -16.25
CA LEU A 228 -34.05 -0.86 -16.77
C LEU A 228 -35.30 -0.67 -15.89
N LEU A 229 -35.13 -0.69 -14.56
CA LEU A 229 -36.21 -0.43 -13.61
C LEU A 229 -36.72 1.02 -13.70
N ASN A 230 -35.82 2.00 -13.83
CA ASN A 230 -36.19 3.40 -14.02
C ASN A 230 -36.95 3.64 -15.33
N VAL A 231 -36.51 3.01 -16.43
CA VAL A 231 -37.21 3.09 -17.72
C VAL A 231 -38.59 2.45 -17.63
N ARG A 232 -38.69 1.24 -17.03
CA ARG A 232 -39.99 0.55 -16.85
C ARG A 232 -40.97 1.37 -16.02
N THR A 233 -40.51 2.02 -14.95
CA THR A 233 -41.37 2.86 -14.11
C THR A 233 -41.79 4.15 -14.83
N ALA A 234 -40.93 4.75 -15.65
CA ALA A 234 -41.28 5.89 -16.49
C ALA A 234 -42.35 5.52 -17.54
N VAL A 235 -42.17 4.41 -18.27
CA VAL A 235 -43.14 3.92 -19.27
C VAL A 235 -44.50 3.60 -18.64
N ARG A 236 -44.51 3.02 -17.43
CA ARG A 236 -45.75 2.72 -16.69
C ARG A 236 -46.51 3.99 -16.32
N LYS A 237 -45.80 5.05 -15.90
CA LYS A 237 -46.44 6.34 -15.56
C LYS A 237 -47.05 7.02 -16.79
N SER A 238 -46.38 6.97 -17.94
CA SER A 238 -46.91 7.59 -19.18
C SER A 238 -48.14 6.84 -19.74
N THR A 239 -48.19 5.51 -19.59
CA THR A 239 -49.38 4.72 -19.99
C THR A 239 -50.57 4.96 -19.08
N THR A 240 -50.37 5.09 -17.77
CA THR A 240 -51.46 5.47 -16.85
C THR A 240 -51.94 6.91 -17.04
N ALA A 241 -51.06 7.83 -17.43
CA ALA A 241 -51.41 9.23 -17.69
C ALA A 241 -52.13 9.44 -19.02
N ALA A 242 -51.98 8.53 -19.98
CA ALA A 242 -52.70 8.58 -21.27
C ALA A 242 -54.07 7.87 -21.22
N ALA A 243 -54.39 7.20 -20.11
CA ALA A 243 -55.62 6.42 -19.93
C ALA A 243 -56.65 7.09 -18.99
N GLY A 244 -56.36 8.30 -18.50
CA GLY A 244 -57.27 9.13 -17.68
C GLY A 244 -57.47 10.48 -18.33
#